data_AF-A0A8H7X851-F1
#
_entry.id   AF-A0A8H7X851-F1
#
_cell.length_a   1.000
_cell.length_b   1.000
_cell.length_c   1.000
_cell.angle_alpha   90.00
_cell.angle_beta   90.00
_cell.angle_gamma   90.00
#
_symmetry.space_group_name_H-M   'P 1'
#
loop_
_entity.id
_entity.type
_entity.pdbx_description
1 polymer ?
#
loop_
_entity_poly.entity_id
_entity_poly.type
_entity_poly.pdbx_seq_one_letter_code
_entity_poly.pdbx_strand_id
1 'polypeptide(L)'
;MTSILPPIPRFVMTVFEPISLIAGCAAPFVSASYFVAEQIPNSANVPLTGNATMVAYQLGNIYLLLAMVGIAVLYTTTEAAVVRNYVIALWLADISHVGITCYVMPYEQLVNVAGWNAMAWGNIGCTAFLFFIRTGYLLGLFGPDRQPVVSWKKLQ
;
A
#
# COMPACT_ATOMS: atom_id res chain seq x y z
N MET A 1 21.54 6.20 4.70
CA MET A 1 21.00 7.39 4.01
C MET A 1 19.65 7.70 4.64
N THR A 2 19.43 8.93 5.08
CA THR A 2 18.14 9.34 5.65
C THR A 2 17.22 9.63 4.46
N SER A 3 16.10 8.90 4.33
CA SER A 3 15.08 9.20 3.30
C SER A 3 14.76 10.70 3.33
N ILE A 4 14.73 11.32 2.14
CA ILE A 4 14.46 12.75 1.95
C ILE A 4 13.04 13.15 2.39
N LEU A 5 12.17 12.17 2.63
CA LEU A 5 10.80 12.38 3.05
C LEU A 5 10.70 13.09 4.42
N PRO A 6 9.70 13.98 4.61
CA PRO A 6 9.35 14.50 5.93
C PRO A 6 8.95 13.38 6.91
N PRO A 7 8.98 13.61 8.23
CA PRO A 7 8.88 12.54 9.25
C PRO A 7 7.65 11.63 9.11
N ILE A 8 6.47 12.22 8.87
CA ILE A 8 5.21 11.47 8.78
C ILE A 8 5.15 10.64 7.48
N PRO A 9 5.30 11.25 6.27
CA PRO A 9 5.41 10.48 5.02
C PRO A 9 6.49 9.42 5.06
N ARG A 10 7.64 9.72 5.67
CA ARG A 10 8.73 8.75 5.82
C ARG A 10 8.28 7.53 6.61
N PHE A 11 7.73 7.71 7.81
CA PHE A 11 7.27 6.58 8.61
C PHE A 11 6.23 5.74 7.86
N VAL A 12 5.24 6.40 7.26
CA VAL A 12 4.15 5.71 6.56
C VAL A 12 4.66 4.93 5.36
N MET A 13 5.44 5.57 4.47
CA MET A 13 5.85 4.97 3.20
C MET A 13 7.05 4.02 3.33
N THR A 14 7.94 4.24 4.30
CA THR A 14 9.16 3.41 4.44
C THR A 14 9.05 2.32 5.49
N VAL A 15 8.04 2.34 6.36
CA VAL A 15 7.86 1.35 7.44
C VAL A 15 6.48 0.72 7.40
N PHE A 16 5.43 1.53 7.58
CA PHE A 16 4.06 1.01 7.67
C PHE A 16 3.61 0.31 6.38
N GLU A 17 3.81 0.96 5.24
CA GLU A 17 3.41 0.44 3.94
C GLU A 17 4.12 -0.88 3.59
N PRO A 18 5.46 -1.01 3.63
CA PRO A 18 6.12 -2.29 3.35
C PRO A 18 5.66 -3.42 4.27
N ILE A 19 5.46 -3.16 5.56
CA ILE A 19 4.96 -4.17 6.51
C ILE A 19 3.55 -4.60 6.14
N SER A 20 2.66 -3.64 5.82
CA SER A 20 1.29 -3.94 5.41
C SER A 20 1.23 -4.77 4.12
N LEU A 21 2.09 -4.46 3.14
CA LEU A 21 2.18 -5.21 1.88
C LEU A 21 2.73 -6.62 2.07
N ILE A 22 3.73 -6.80 2.95
CA ILE A 22 4.24 -8.14 3.29
C ILE A 22 3.17 -8.95 4.03
N ALA A 23 2.41 -8.33 4.95
CA ALA A 23 1.30 -8.99 5.61
C ALA A 23 0.19 -9.40 4.61
N GLY A 24 -0.17 -8.50 3.69
CA GLY A 24 -1.13 -8.77 2.62
C GLY A 24 -0.65 -9.85 1.66
N CYS A 25 0.65 -9.90 1.36
CA CYS A 25 1.27 -10.97 0.56
C CYS A 25 1.09 -12.34 1.21
N ALA A 26 1.25 -12.45 2.53
CA ALA A 26 1.20 -13.73 3.22
C ALA A 26 -0.20 -14.37 3.19
N ALA A 27 -1.27 -13.57 3.23
CA ALA A 27 -2.65 -14.04 3.32
C ALA A 27 -3.06 -15.07 2.24
N PRO A 28 -2.87 -14.83 0.92
CA PRO A 28 -3.19 -15.81 -0.10
C PRO A 28 -2.32 -17.08 -0.02
N PHE A 29 -1.05 -16.98 0.40
CA PHE A 29 -0.16 -18.14 0.55
C PHE A 29 -0.51 -19.02 1.75
N VAL A 30 -1.12 -18.47 2.79
CA VAL A 30 -1.63 -19.24 3.94
C VAL A 30 -2.94 -19.93 3.58
N SER A 31 -3.89 -19.21 2.97
CA SER A 31 -5.15 -19.79 2.50
C SER A 31 -5.78 -18.94 1.41
N ALA A 32 -5.67 -19.39 0.17
CA ALA A 32 -6.25 -18.69 -0.97
C ALA A 32 -7.79 -18.62 -0.88
N SER A 33 -8.46 -19.69 -0.46
CA SER A 33 -9.94 -19.71 -0.35
C SER A 33 -10.45 -18.73 0.70
N TYR A 34 -9.78 -18.66 1.86
CA TYR A 34 -10.09 -17.68 2.89
C TYR A 34 -9.83 -16.25 2.40
N PHE A 35 -8.65 -16.02 1.80
CA PHE A 35 -8.27 -14.71 1.28
C PHE A 35 -9.25 -14.17 0.23
N VAL A 36 -9.73 -15.02 -0.68
CA VAL A 36 -10.71 -14.65 -1.71
C VAL A 36 -12.08 -14.39 -1.10
N ALA A 37 -12.55 -15.24 -0.18
CA ALA A 37 -13.83 -15.05 0.49
C ALA A 37 -13.84 -13.71 1.26
N GLU A 38 -12.77 -13.41 1.97
CA GLU A 38 -12.68 -12.21 2.80
C GLU A 38 -12.61 -10.90 1.99
N GLN A 39 -12.38 -10.91 0.67
CA GLN A 39 -12.43 -9.70 -0.16
C GLN A 39 -13.78 -8.98 -0.08
N ILE A 40 -14.84 -9.71 0.24
CA ILE A 40 -16.22 -9.23 0.41
C ILE A 40 -16.69 -9.65 1.80
N PRO A 41 -16.99 -8.71 2.72
CA PRO A 41 -17.46 -9.04 4.07
C PRO A 41 -18.63 -10.03 4.08
N ASN A 42 -18.58 -11.03 4.96
CA ASN A 42 -19.63 -12.05 5.11
C ASN A 42 -19.86 -12.92 3.85
N SER A 43 -18.93 -12.95 2.90
CA SER A 43 -19.01 -13.87 1.78
C SER A 43 -18.76 -15.31 2.22
N ALA A 44 -19.44 -16.26 1.58
CA ALA A 44 -19.27 -17.67 1.89
C ALA A 44 -17.88 -18.16 1.43
N ASN A 45 -17.20 -18.92 2.28
CA ASN A 45 -15.97 -19.61 1.89
C ASN A 45 -16.33 -20.83 1.03
N VAL A 46 -16.06 -20.74 -0.27
CA VAL A 46 -16.33 -21.78 -1.25
C VAL A 46 -15.04 -22.31 -1.88
N PRO A 47 -15.00 -23.57 -2.32
CA PRO A 47 -13.85 -24.11 -3.04
C PRO A 47 -13.54 -23.27 -4.29
N LEU A 48 -12.28 -22.84 -4.42
CA LEU A 48 -11.83 -22.04 -5.55
C LEU A 48 -11.52 -22.93 -6.76
N THR A 49 -11.81 -22.41 -7.95
CA THR A 49 -11.29 -22.98 -9.19
C THR A 49 -9.79 -22.75 -9.30
N GLY A 50 -9.08 -23.55 -10.11
CA GLY A 50 -7.64 -23.36 -10.35
C GLY A 50 -7.30 -21.94 -10.83
N ASN A 51 -8.18 -21.34 -11.64
CA ASN A 51 -8.02 -19.97 -12.15
C ASN A 51 -8.11 -18.93 -11.02
N ALA A 52 -9.12 -19.03 -10.14
CA ALA A 52 -9.29 -18.09 -9.03
C ALA A 52 -8.13 -18.20 -8.02
N THR A 53 -7.68 -19.43 -7.75
CA THR A 53 -6.50 -19.68 -6.91
C THR A 53 -5.25 -19.05 -7.51
N MET A 54 -5.04 -19.16 -8.82
CA MET A 54 -3.89 -18.55 -9.48
C MET A 54 -3.90 -17.02 -9.36
N VAL A 55 -5.07 -16.39 -9.57
CA VAL A 55 -5.22 -14.94 -9.42
C VAL A 55 -4.94 -14.50 -7.98
N ALA A 56 -5.40 -15.24 -6.97
CA ALA A 56 -5.12 -14.94 -5.57
C ALA A 56 -3.60 -14.97 -5.26
N TYR A 57 -2.87 -15.96 -5.78
CA TYR A 57 -1.41 -16.01 -5.62
C TYR A 57 -0.68 -14.92 -6.38
N GLN A 58 -1.12 -14.57 -7.60
CA GLN A 58 -0.53 -13.44 -8.33
C GLN A 58 -0.76 -12.12 -7.61
N LEU A 59 -1.91 -11.94 -6.95
CA LEU A 59 -2.18 -10.79 -6.11
C LEU A 59 -1.28 -10.77 -4.86
N GLY A 60 -1.05 -11.91 -4.22
CA GLY A 60 -0.03 -12.00 -3.16
C GLY A 60 1.36 -11.61 -3.64
N ASN A 61 1.75 -12.11 -4.81
CA ASN A 61 3.06 -11.82 -5.41
C ASN A 61 3.23 -10.33 -5.76
N ILE A 62 2.20 -9.66 -6.28
CA ILE A 62 2.31 -8.22 -6.61
C ILE A 62 2.43 -7.36 -5.35
N TYR A 63 1.84 -7.76 -4.23
CA TYR A 63 2.06 -7.07 -2.95
C TYR A 63 3.52 -7.16 -2.48
N LEU A 64 4.15 -8.34 -2.61
CA LEU A 64 5.57 -8.49 -2.33
C LEU A 64 6.42 -7.64 -3.27
N LEU A 65 6.11 -7.62 -4.57
CA LEU A 65 6.80 -6.80 -5.55
C LEU A 65 6.72 -5.31 -5.17
N LEU A 66 5.53 -4.81 -4.83
CA LEU A 66 5.34 -3.42 -4.41
C LEU A 66 6.14 -3.08 -3.14
N ALA A 67 6.17 -3.98 -2.15
CA ALA A 67 6.96 -3.80 -0.95
C ALA A 67 8.46 -3.68 -1.29
N MET A 68 8.96 -4.56 -2.14
CA MET A 68 10.37 -4.57 -2.55
C MET A 68 10.73 -3.35 -3.38
N VAL A 69 9.86 -2.91 -4.31
CA VAL A 69 10.07 -1.68 -5.09
C VAL A 69 10.07 -0.46 -4.17
N GLY A 70 9.15 -0.38 -3.21
CA GLY A 70 9.11 0.73 -2.25
C GLY A 70 10.34 0.80 -1.38
N ILE A 71 10.80 -0.35 -0.85
CA ILE A 71 12.06 -0.43 -0.11
C ILE A 71 13.23 0.00 -1.02
N ALA A 72 13.32 -0.55 -2.23
CA ALA A 72 14.40 -0.23 -3.15
C ALA A 72 14.44 1.27 -3.48
N VAL A 73 13.32 1.87 -3.89
CA VAL A 73 13.29 3.29 -4.29
C VAL A 73 13.52 4.19 -3.07
N LEU A 74 12.74 4.05 -2.00
CA LEU A 74 12.72 5.03 -0.90
C LEU A 74 13.95 4.98 0.01
N TYR A 75 14.69 3.86 0.03
CA TYR A 75 15.93 3.74 0.81
C TYR A 75 17.21 3.99 -0.01
N THR A 76 17.15 3.95 -1.35
CA THR A 76 18.35 4.12 -2.19
C THR A 76 18.43 5.48 -2.87
N THR A 77 17.30 6.11 -3.17
CA THR A 77 17.31 7.40 -3.86
C THR A 77 17.48 8.58 -2.90
N THR A 78 18.14 9.62 -3.40
CA THR A 78 18.16 10.96 -2.77
C THR A 78 17.51 12.02 -3.68
N GLU A 79 17.02 11.60 -4.84
CA GLU A 79 16.42 12.49 -5.84
C GLU A 79 14.93 12.71 -5.56
N ALA A 80 14.56 13.95 -5.23
CA ALA A 80 13.18 14.36 -4.95
C ALA A 80 12.23 14.05 -6.11
N ALA A 81 12.68 14.22 -7.35
CA ALA A 81 11.88 13.92 -8.54
C ALA A 81 11.51 12.43 -8.61
N VAL A 82 12.42 11.53 -8.26
CA VAL A 82 12.19 10.07 -8.25
C VAL A 82 11.16 9.70 -7.18
N VAL A 83 11.33 10.21 -5.96
CA VAL A 83 10.38 9.97 -4.86
C VAL A 83 9.01 10.53 -5.21
N ARG A 84 8.93 11.75 -5.76
CA ARG A 84 7.67 12.37 -6.14
C ARG A 84 6.94 11.58 -7.24
N ASN A 85 7.65 11.14 -8.28
CA ASN A 85 7.05 10.34 -9.35
C ASN A 85 6.59 8.96 -8.83
N TYR A 86 7.37 8.34 -7.94
CA TYR A 86 6.97 7.11 -7.27
C TYR A 86 5.69 7.30 -6.44
N VAL A 87 5.59 8.38 -5.66
CA VAL A 87 4.38 8.68 -4.89
C VAL A 87 3.18 8.97 -5.78
N ILE A 88 3.35 9.65 -6.92
CA ILE A 88 2.27 9.87 -7.91
C ILE A 88 1.75 8.53 -8.45
N ALA A 89 2.64 7.60 -8.80
CA ALA A 89 2.24 6.29 -9.29
C ALA A 89 1.42 5.51 -8.25
N LEU A 90 1.86 5.53 -6.99
CA LEU A 90 1.13 4.91 -5.88
C LEU A 90 -0.22 5.60 -5.61
N TRP A 91 -0.27 6.93 -5.67
CA TRP A 91 -1.49 7.71 -5.48
C TRP A 91 -2.55 7.39 -6.54
N LEU A 92 -2.15 7.21 -7.80
CA LEU A 92 -3.04 6.73 -8.87
C LEU A 92 -3.51 5.29 -8.62
N ALA A 93 -2.63 4.43 -8.10
CA ALA A 93 -2.99 3.07 -7.73
C ALA A 93 -4.04 3.04 -6.61
N ASP A 94 -3.97 3.93 -5.61
CA ASP A 94 -4.97 4.02 -4.54
C ASP A 94 -6.36 4.34 -5.05
N ILE A 95 -6.47 5.32 -5.96
CA ILE A 95 -7.75 5.74 -6.53
C ILE A 95 -8.39 4.57 -7.28
N SER A 96 -7.62 3.91 -8.14
CA SER A 96 -8.14 2.78 -8.91
C SER A 96 -8.46 1.58 -8.01
N HIS A 97 -7.65 1.31 -6.99
CA HIS A 97 -7.89 0.24 -6.03
C HIS A 97 -9.20 0.44 -5.26
N VAL A 98 -9.36 1.57 -4.56
CA VAL A 98 -10.58 1.87 -3.79
C VAL A 98 -11.78 2.00 -4.73
N GLY A 99 -11.63 2.63 -5.89
CA GLY A 99 -12.71 2.78 -6.88
C GLY A 99 -13.25 1.44 -7.35
N ILE A 100 -12.38 0.49 -7.68
CA ILE A 100 -12.78 -0.87 -8.08
C ILE A 100 -13.40 -1.63 -6.90
N THR A 101 -12.83 -1.53 -5.69
CA THR A 101 -13.40 -2.17 -4.50
C THR A 101 -14.82 -1.67 -4.23
N CYS A 102 -15.05 -0.35 -4.28
CA CYS A 102 -16.37 0.25 -4.11
C CYS A 102 -17.34 -0.11 -5.24
N TYR A 103 -16.85 -0.32 -6.46
CA TYR A 103 -17.66 -0.72 -7.61
C TYR A 103 -18.14 -2.18 -7.53
N VAL A 104 -17.29 -3.08 -7.01
CA VAL A 104 -17.58 -4.51 -6.94
C VAL A 104 -18.27 -4.90 -5.63
N MET A 105 -17.92 -4.27 -4.52
CA MET A 105 -18.48 -4.60 -3.20
C MET A 105 -19.98 -4.22 -3.14
N PRO A 106 -20.86 -5.12 -2.65
CA PRO A 106 -22.27 -4.79 -2.47
C PRO A 106 -22.46 -3.56 -1.59
N TYR A 107 -23.38 -2.67 -1.99
CA TYR A 107 -23.61 -1.39 -1.31
C TYR A 107 -23.87 -1.56 0.20
N GLU A 108 -24.68 -2.55 0.58
CA GLU A 108 -25.00 -2.84 1.98
C GLU A 108 -23.76 -3.13 2.84
N GLN A 109 -22.79 -3.83 2.27
CA GLN A 109 -21.53 -4.15 2.96
C GLN A 109 -20.56 -2.97 2.92
N LEU A 110 -20.58 -2.19 1.83
CA LEU A 110 -19.76 -1.00 1.68
C LEU A 110 -20.11 0.06 2.74
N VAL A 111 -21.39 0.32 2.98
CA VAL A 111 -21.82 1.34 3.97
C VAL A 111 -21.75 0.83 5.41
N ASN A 112 -21.78 -0.48 5.62
CA ASN A 112 -21.68 -1.09 6.95
C ASN A 112 -20.23 -1.17 7.43
N VAL A 113 -19.60 -0.02 7.67
CA VAL A 113 -18.20 0.11 8.11
C VAL A 113 -17.92 -0.68 9.40
N ALA A 114 -18.90 -0.76 10.30
CA ALA A 114 -18.79 -1.52 11.55
C ALA A 114 -18.69 -3.05 11.31
N GLY A 115 -19.19 -3.53 10.17
CA GLY A 115 -19.15 -4.95 9.77
C GLY A 115 -17.94 -5.30 8.90
N TRP A 116 -17.01 -4.38 8.66
CA TRP A 116 -15.84 -4.66 7.84
C TRP A 116 -14.88 -5.63 8.52
N ASN A 117 -14.48 -6.66 7.77
CA ASN A 117 -13.41 -7.58 8.17
C ASN A 117 -12.02 -6.94 7.91
N ALA A 118 -10.96 -7.67 8.25
CA ALA A 118 -9.59 -7.19 8.09
C ALA A 118 -9.25 -6.85 6.62
N MET A 119 -9.78 -7.61 5.67
CA MET A 119 -9.51 -7.39 4.24
C MET A 119 -10.24 -6.17 3.70
N ALA A 120 -11.48 -5.91 4.11
CA ALA A 120 -12.21 -4.69 3.77
C ALA A 120 -11.55 -3.44 4.37
N TRP A 121 -11.11 -3.52 5.64
CA TRP A 121 -10.32 -2.46 6.26
C TRP A 121 -8.98 -2.24 5.55
N GLY A 122 -8.32 -3.29 5.08
CA GLY A 122 -7.11 -3.20 4.27
C GLY A 122 -7.36 -2.52 2.92
N ASN A 123 -8.33 -3.04 2.16
CA ASN A 123 -8.63 -2.60 0.80
C ASN A 123 -9.15 -1.15 0.76
N ILE A 124 -10.00 -0.76 1.70
CA ILE A 124 -10.62 0.58 1.71
C ILE A 124 -9.94 1.48 2.73
N GLY A 125 -9.94 1.10 4.01
CA GLY A 125 -9.49 1.96 5.12
C GLY A 125 -8.00 2.30 5.04
N CYS A 126 -7.13 1.29 5.03
CA CYS A 126 -5.68 1.48 4.93
C CYS A 126 -5.30 2.17 3.62
N THR A 127 -5.88 1.77 2.49
CA THR A 127 -5.62 2.42 1.19
C THR A 127 -6.05 3.88 1.18
N ALA A 128 -7.21 4.22 1.73
CA ALA A 128 -7.65 5.61 1.86
C ALA A 128 -6.71 6.42 2.77
N PHE A 129 -6.24 5.83 3.88
CA PHE A 129 -5.23 6.46 4.73
C PHE A 129 -3.93 6.76 3.97
N LEU A 130 -3.40 5.78 3.21
CA LEU A 130 -2.22 5.97 2.37
C LEU A 130 -2.44 7.08 1.33
N PHE A 131 -3.60 7.08 0.67
CA PHE A 131 -4.00 8.12 -0.29
C PHE A 131 -3.95 9.52 0.31
N PHE A 132 -4.48 9.71 1.53
CA PHE A 132 -4.46 11.02 2.19
C PHE A 132 -3.04 11.47 2.56
N ILE A 133 -2.19 10.55 3.05
CA ILE A 133 -0.78 10.85 3.34
C ILE A 133 -0.03 11.22 2.05
N ARG A 134 -0.25 10.49 0.95
CA ARG A 134 0.35 10.79 -0.36
C ARG A 134 -0.14 12.11 -0.92
N THR A 135 -1.44 12.41 -0.80
CA THR A 135 -2.03 13.70 -1.19
C THR A 135 -1.39 14.84 -0.40
N GLY A 136 -1.28 14.72 0.92
CA GLY A 136 -0.65 15.74 1.75
C GLY A 136 0.83 15.94 1.42
N TYR A 137 1.56 14.87 1.08
CA TYR A 137 2.94 14.96 0.61
C TYR A 137 3.05 15.69 -0.73
N LEU A 138 2.22 15.33 -1.72
CA LEU A 138 2.24 15.96 -3.04
C LEU A 138 1.83 17.44 -3.01
N LEU A 139 0.97 17.82 -2.06
CA LEU A 139 0.58 19.21 -1.80
C LEU A 139 1.59 19.98 -0.93
N GLY A 140 2.63 19.33 -0.41
CA GLY A 140 3.66 19.96 0.43
C GLY A 140 3.22 20.26 1.86
N LEU A 141 2.13 19.64 2.35
CA LEU A 141 1.58 19.90 3.70
C LEU A 141 2.51 19.47 4.85
N PHE A 142 3.48 18.61 4.57
CA PHE A 142 4.43 18.09 5.56
C PHE A 142 5.76 18.86 5.61
N GLY A 143 5.88 19.96 4.86
CA GLY A 143 7.11 20.75 4.73
C GLY A 143 8.03 20.25 3.61
N PRO A 144 9.17 20.94 3.38
CA PRO A 144 10.09 20.62 2.30
C PRO A 144 10.84 19.30 2.55
N ASP A 145 11.29 18.69 1.46
CA ASP A 145 12.14 17.50 1.51
C ASP A 145 13.43 17.78 2.29
N ARG A 146 13.84 16.81 3.10
CA ARG A 146 15.05 16.88 3.90
C ARG A 146 16.28 16.83 2.98
N GLN A 147 17.14 17.82 3.15
CA GLN A 147 18.45 17.85 2.51
C GLN A 147 19.29 16.66 3.01
N PRO A 148 20.00 15.94 2.13
CA PRO A 148 20.92 14.89 2.55
C PRO A 148 21.98 15.49 3.48
N VAL A 149 22.19 14.86 4.64
CA VAL A 149 23.25 15.26 5.58
C VAL A 149 24.59 14.99 4.90
N VAL A 150 25.21 16.02 4.32
CA VAL A 150 26.56 15.92 3.76
C VAL A 150 27.52 15.75 4.93
N SER A 151 28.08 14.54 5.08
CA SER A 151 29.12 14.27 6.07
C SER A 151 30.40 15.00 5.66
N TRP A 152 30.70 16.13 6.31
CA TRP A 152 31.89 16.95 6.09
C TRP A 152 33.23 16.27 6.49
N LYS A 153 33.24 14.96 6.78
CA LYS A 153 34.39 14.26 7.37
C LYS A 153 35.43 13.72 6.36
N LYS A 154 35.50 14.24 5.14
CA LYS A 154 36.51 13.81 4.12
C LYS A 154 37.20 14.96 3.38
N LEU A 155 37.42 16.11 4.04
CA LEU A 155 38.18 17.23 3.46
C LEU A 155 39.30 17.77 4.39
N GLN A 156 39.82 16.93 5.28
CA GLN A 156 41.09 17.18 5.99
C GLN A 156 41.95 15.93 5.88
#